data_AF-A0A067L757-F1
#
_entry.id   AF-A0A067L757-F1
#
_cell.length_a   1.000
_cell.length_b   1.000
_cell.length_c   1.000
_cell.angle_alpha   90.00
_cell.angle_beta   90.00
_cell.angle_gamma   90.00
#
_symmetry.space_group_name_H-M   'P 1'
#
loop_
_entity.id
_entity.type
_entity.pdbx_description
1 polymer ?
#
loop_
_entity_poly.entity_id
_entity_poly.type
_entity_poly.pdbx_seq_one_letter_code
_entity_poly.pdbx_strand_id
1 'polypeptide(L)'
;MEDIIVVDSMDKKFDKDKFALLITPTLHADGTGDTGYYIQGKEGSIADKYEYIMYGKLYKITEEGSGADVKAELFISFGGLLLDMKGNPDYVTEFQLDHKYYLCMRKLD
;
A
#
# COMPACT_ATOMS: atom_id res chain seq x y z
N MET A 1 12.99 7.17 2.98
CA MET A 1 12.06 8.26 2.64
C MET A 1 10.70 7.60 2.73
N GLU A 2 9.81 8.05 3.62
CA GLU A 2 8.46 7.48 3.70
C GLU A 2 7.69 8.03 2.50
N ASP A 3 7.60 7.24 1.42
CA ASP A 3 6.83 7.63 0.24
C ASP A 3 5.34 7.49 0.58
N ILE A 4 4.76 8.59 1.06
CA ILE A 4 3.33 8.74 1.26
C ILE A 4 2.70 8.84 -0.13
N ILE A 5 2.05 7.76 -0.57
CA ILE A 5 1.25 7.79 -1.79
C ILE A 5 -0.10 8.42 -1.43
N VAL A 6 -0.29 9.67 -1.84
CA VAL A 6 -1.61 10.31 -1.80
C VAL A 6 -2.41 9.80 -2.99
N VAL A 7 -3.36 8.89 -2.74
CA VAL A 7 -4.29 8.43 -3.80
C VAL A 7 -5.45 9.41 -3.87
N ASP A 8 -5.53 10.15 -4.97
CA ASP A 8 -6.52 11.21 -5.19
C ASP A 8 -7.89 10.68 -5.65
N SER A 9 -8.02 9.40 -6.00
CA SER A 9 -9.31 8.85 -6.43
C SER A 9 -9.39 7.33 -6.31
N MET A 10 -10.21 6.86 -5.37
CA MET A 10 -10.91 5.58 -5.50
C MET A 10 -12.25 5.86 -6.21
N ASP A 11 -12.69 4.99 -7.13
CA ASP A 11 -13.86 5.18 -8.03
C ASP A 11 -15.23 5.38 -7.33
N LYS A 12 -15.25 5.46 -5.99
CA LYS A 12 -16.36 6.06 -5.24
C LYS A 12 -15.91 7.45 -4.79
N LYS A 13 -16.62 8.48 -5.24
CA LYS A 13 -16.55 9.83 -4.65
C LYS A 13 -16.83 9.74 -3.14
N PHE A 14 -15.78 9.59 -2.34
CA PHE A 14 -15.82 9.97 -0.94
C PHE A 14 -16.01 11.48 -0.96
N ASP A 15 -17.15 11.91 -0.45
CA ASP A 15 -17.54 13.32 -0.45
C ASP A 15 -16.50 14.10 0.38
N LYS A 16 -15.52 14.71 -0.30
CA LYS A 16 -14.48 15.63 0.22
C LYS A 16 -13.44 15.07 1.21
N ASP A 17 -13.54 13.84 1.64
CA ASP A 17 -12.55 13.25 2.55
C ASP A 17 -11.24 12.91 1.83
N LYS A 18 -10.11 13.29 2.45
CA LYS A 18 -8.77 12.95 1.98
C LYS A 18 -8.18 11.88 2.90
N PHE A 19 -7.35 11.00 2.33
CA PHE A 19 -6.70 9.94 3.09
C PHE A 19 -5.21 9.91 2.76
N ALA A 20 -4.39 9.63 3.76
CA ALA A 20 -3.01 9.20 3.56
C ALA A 20 -2.96 7.69 3.54
N LEU A 21 -2.29 7.15 2.52
CA LEU A 21 -2.11 5.73 2.31
C LEU A 21 -0.61 5.41 2.32
N LEU A 22 -0.27 4.30 2.95
CA LEU A 22 1.07 3.73 2.96
C LEU A 22 0.95 2.25 2.64
N ILE A 23 1.71 1.78 1.65
CA ILE A 23 1.91 0.37 1.39
C ILE A 23 3.34 0.01 1.83
N THR A 24 3.48 -0.97 2.72
CA THR A 24 4.79 -1.32 3.31
C THR A 24 4.92 -2.83 3.53
N PRO A 25 6.11 -3.45 3.37
CA PRO A 25 6.32 -4.87 3.67
C PRO A 25 6.41 -5.16 5.18
N THR A 26 6.50 -4.14 6.04
CA THR A 26 6.63 -4.30 7.50
C THR A 26 5.95 -3.17 8.28
N LEU A 27 5.48 -3.47 9.50
CA LEU A 27 4.99 -2.48 10.47
C LEU A 27 6.05 -2.06 11.50
N HIS A 28 7.25 -2.64 11.44
CA HIS A 28 8.34 -2.28 12.33
C HIS A 28 8.90 -0.90 11.93
N ALA A 29 8.90 0.05 12.85
CA ALA A 29 9.37 1.42 12.57
C ALA A 29 10.87 1.51 12.25
N ASP A 30 11.65 0.50 12.63
CA ASP A 30 13.08 0.38 12.30
C ASP A 30 13.34 -0.27 10.92
N GLY A 31 12.29 -0.67 10.20
CA GLY A 31 12.38 -1.33 8.90
C GLY A 31 12.74 -2.82 8.96
N THR A 32 12.81 -3.43 10.15
CA THR A 32 13.01 -4.88 10.27
C THR A 32 11.90 -5.63 9.55
N GLY A 33 12.24 -6.66 8.79
CA GLY A 33 11.27 -7.43 7.99
C GLY A 33 10.15 -8.05 8.83
N ASP A 34 8.98 -8.22 8.19
CA ASP A 34 7.84 -8.89 8.82
C ASP A 34 8.18 -10.35 9.14
N THR A 35 7.83 -10.78 10.36
CA THR A 35 8.05 -12.15 10.82
C THR A 35 6.91 -13.09 10.44
N GLY A 36 5.82 -12.55 9.89
CA GLY A 36 4.57 -13.27 9.60
C GLY A 36 3.68 -13.48 10.82
N TYR A 37 4.12 -13.06 12.01
CA TYR A 37 3.35 -13.11 13.25
C TYR A 37 2.97 -11.70 13.68
N TYR A 38 1.67 -11.47 13.86
CA TYR A 38 1.19 -10.22 14.41
C TYR A 38 1.34 -10.21 15.93
N ILE A 39 2.16 -9.27 16.44
CA ILE A 39 2.32 -9.04 17.88
C ILE A 39 1.42 -7.86 18.26
N GLN A 40 0.30 -8.17 18.91
CA GLN A 40 -0.65 -7.16 19.36
C GLN A 40 -0.04 -6.30 20.48
N GLY A 41 -0.23 -4.99 20.40
CA GLY A 41 0.14 -4.05 21.48
C GLY A 41 1.63 -3.68 21.56
N LYS A 42 2.41 -3.94 20.51
CA LYS A 42 3.77 -3.40 20.41
C LYS A 42 3.71 -1.90 20.12
N GLU A 43 3.95 -1.08 21.14
CA GLU A 43 4.05 0.38 21.01
C GLU A 43 5.21 0.80 20.10
N GLY A 44 5.03 1.93 19.41
CA GLY A 44 6.01 2.51 18.50
C GLY A 44 6.00 1.89 17.10
N SER A 45 4.93 1.19 16.73
CA SER A 45 4.80 0.60 15.39
C SER A 45 4.36 1.65 14.36
N ILE A 46 4.55 1.36 13.07
CA ILE A 46 3.99 2.20 11.99
C ILE A 46 2.47 2.26 12.11
N ALA A 47 1.82 1.17 12.53
CA ALA A 47 0.37 1.10 12.66
C ALA A 47 -0.20 2.12 13.66
N ASP A 48 0.58 2.55 14.65
CA ASP A 48 0.14 3.52 15.66
C ASP A 48 -0.17 4.90 15.06
N LYS A 49 0.35 5.18 13.84
CA LYS A 49 0.10 6.43 13.11
C LYS A 49 -1.15 6.38 12.22
N TYR A 50 -1.79 5.21 12.06
CA TYR A 50 -2.86 4.98 11.10
C TYR A 50 -4.12 4.41 11.76
N GLU A 51 -5.28 4.63 11.15
CA GLU A 51 -6.58 4.25 11.71
C GLU A 51 -7.07 2.90 11.18
N TYR A 52 -6.55 2.48 10.03
CA TYR A 52 -6.94 1.25 9.35
C TYR A 52 -5.72 0.53 8.79
N ILE A 53 -5.62 -0.77 9.06
CA ILE A 53 -4.53 -1.64 8.63
C ILE A 53 -5.12 -2.89 7.97
N MET A 54 -4.61 -3.26 6.80
CA MET A 54 -4.84 -4.58 6.18
C MET A 54 -3.52 -5.26 5.84
N TYR A 55 -3.54 -6.59 5.78
CA TYR A 55 -2.40 -7.41 5.36
C TYR A 55 -2.80 -8.31 4.20
N GLY A 56 -2.05 -8.26 3.11
CA GLY A 56 -2.44 -8.87 1.85
C GLY A 56 -1.26 -9.26 0.98
N LYS A 57 -1.51 -9.95 -0.13
CA LYS A 57 -0.48 -10.41 -1.06
C LYS A 57 -0.59 -9.68 -2.40
N LEU A 58 0.53 -9.16 -2.89
CA LEU A 58 0.65 -8.68 -4.26
C LEU A 58 0.65 -9.89 -5.19
N TYR A 59 -0.42 -10.07 -5.96
CA TYR A 59 -0.62 -11.28 -6.75
C TYR A 59 -0.50 -11.06 -8.26
N LYS A 60 -0.44 -9.81 -8.71
CA LYS A 60 -0.26 -9.48 -10.12
C LYS A 60 0.40 -8.10 -10.26
N ILE A 61 1.34 -8.01 -11.17
CA ILE A 61 1.96 -6.77 -11.65
C ILE A 61 1.78 -6.77 -13.16
N THR A 62 1.33 -5.66 -13.72
CA THR A 62 1.25 -5.47 -15.17
C THR A 62 1.77 -4.11 -15.58
N GLU A 63 2.13 -4.00 -16.85
CA GLU A 63 2.44 -2.72 -17.49
C GLU A 63 1.45 -2.51 -18.65
N GLU A 64 0.94 -1.29 -18.78
CA GLU A 64 0.06 -0.87 -19.86
C GLU A 64 0.65 0.37 -20.54
N GLY A 65 0.49 0.47 -21.86
CA GLY A 65 0.97 1.61 -22.65
C GLY A 65 2.27 1.32 -23.41
N SER A 66 2.87 2.37 -23.98
CA SER A 66 4.10 2.27 -24.76
C SER A 66 4.89 3.57 -24.75
N GLY A 67 6.22 3.48 -24.86
CA GLY A 67 7.09 4.65 -24.89
C GLY A 67 7.03 5.44 -23.59
N ALA A 68 6.81 6.75 -23.67
CA ALA A 68 6.74 7.64 -22.51
C ALA A 68 5.44 7.52 -21.70
N ASP A 69 4.42 6.83 -22.22
CA ASP A 69 3.09 6.72 -21.60
C ASP A 69 2.90 5.40 -20.84
N VAL A 70 3.98 4.65 -20.60
CA VAL A 70 3.88 3.39 -19.85
C VAL A 70 3.45 3.65 -18.41
N LYS A 71 2.48 2.86 -17.93
CA LYS A 71 2.00 2.84 -16.55
C LYS A 71 2.13 1.43 -16.01
N ALA A 72 2.51 1.33 -14.75
CA ALA A 72 2.52 0.06 -14.04
C ALA A 72 1.29 -0.05 -13.15
N GLU A 73 0.75 -1.26 -13.05
CA GLU A 73 -0.42 -1.59 -12.25
C GLU A 73 -0.08 -2.70 -11.24
N LEU A 74 -0.50 -2.51 -10.00
CA LEU A 74 -0.29 -3.42 -8.88
C LEU A 74 -1.64 -3.91 -8.37
N PHE A 75 -1.81 -5.22 -8.29
CA PHE A 75 -3.02 -5.85 -7.74
C PHE A 75 -2.71 -6.57 -6.44
N ILE A 76 -3.26 -6.07 -5.33
CA ILE A 76 -3.08 -6.63 -4.00
C ILE A 76 -4.40 -7.21 -3.50
N SER A 77 -4.36 -8.42 -2.94
CA SER A 77 -5.51 -9.06 -2.29
C SER A 77 -5.32 -9.11 -0.78
N PHE A 78 -6.23 -8.47 -0.05
CA PHE A 78 -6.30 -8.44 1.41
C PHE A 78 -7.42 -9.39 1.88
N GLY A 79 -7.16 -10.70 1.80
CA GLY A 79 -8.13 -11.72 2.23
C GLY A 79 -9.43 -11.76 1.42
N GLY A 80 -9.38 -11.37 0.14
CA GLY A 80 -10.55 -11.29 -0.75
C GLY A 80 -11.00 -9.86 -1.05
N LEU A 81 -10.52 -8.86 -0.31
CA LEU A 81 -10.64 -7.45 -0.68
C LEU A 81 -9.55 -7.09 -1.68
N LEU A 82 -9.94 -6.57 -2.85
CA LEU A 82 -9.00 -6.29 -3.94
C LEU A 82 -8.66 -4.81 -4.00
N LEU A 83 -7.37 -4.51 -4.21
CA LEU A 83 -6.83 -3.18 -4.48
C LEU A 83 -6.13 -3.20 -5.84
N ASP A 84 -6.44 -2.21 -6.68
CA ASP A 84 -5.78 -1.90 -7.94
C ASP A 84 -5.13 -0.52 -7.80
N MET A 85 -3.81 -0.44 -8.00
CA MET A 85 -3.06 0.81 -7.98
C MET A 85 -2.32 0.98 -9.30
N LYS A 86 -2.47 2.14 -9.95
CA LYS A 86 -1.87 2.44 -11.25
C LYS A 86 -1.02 3.70 -11.16
N GLY A 87 0.19 3.68 -11.69
CA GLY A 87 1.11 4.81 -11.56
C GLY A 87 2.34 4.74 -12.46
N ASN A 88 3.28 5.65 -12.21
CA ASN A 88 4.59 5.64 -12.87
C ASN A 88 5.33 4.33 -12.50
N PRO A 89 5.85 3.57 -13.48
CA PRO A 89 6.64 2.36 -13.24
C PRO A 89 7.84 2.49 -12.30
N ASP A 90 8.42 3.69 -12.17
CA ASP A 90 9.57 3.92 -11.29
C ASP A 90 9.27 3.50 -9.84
N TYR A 91 8.03 3.73 -9.37
CA TYR A 91 7.58 3.38 -8.02
C TYR A 91 7.27 1.88 -7.85
N VAL A 92 7.14 1.13 -8.94
CA VAL A 92 6.84 -0.31 -8.90
C VAL A 92 8.10 -1.14 -8.63
N THR A 93 9.29 -0.58 -8.84
CA THR A 93 10.56 -1.28 -8.60
C THR A 93 10.76 -1.74 -7.16
N GLU A 94 10.07 -1.11 -6.21
CA GLU A 94 10.10 -1.48 -4.78
C GLU A 94 9.16 -2.65 -4.43
N PHE A 95 8.29 -3.06 -5.36
CA PHE A 95 7.29 -4.09 -5.16
C PHE A 95 7.72 -5.44 -5.75
N GLN A 96 7.44 -6.51 -5.01
CA GLN A 96 7.79 -7.88 -5.35
C GLN A 96 6.53 -8.74 -5.47
N LEU A 97 6.38 -9.40 -6.62
CA LEU A 97 5.30 -10.36 -6.85
C LEU A 97 5.33 -11.47 -5.78
N ASP A 98 4.15 -11.91 -5.37
CA ASP A 98 3.93 -12.89 -4.30
C ASP A 98 4.41 -12.49 -2.90
N HIS A 99 4.94 -11.27 -2.74
CA HIS A 99 5.27 -10.70 -1.44
C HIS A 99 4.01 -10.16 -0.74
N LYS A 100 4.05 -10.12 0.59
CA LYS A 100 2.94 -9.63 1.42
C LYS A 100 3.18 -8.20 1.88
N TYR A 101 2.15 -7.38 1.81
CA TYR A 101 2.21 -5.97 2.15
C TYR A 101 1.11 -5.59 3.13
N TYR A 102 1.41 -4.60 3.94
CA TYR A 102 0.44 -3.88 4.75
C TYR A 102 -0.08 -2.68 3.98
N LEU A 103 -1.40 -2.50 3.97
CA LEU A 103 -2.02 -1.22 3.64
C LEU A 103 -2.35 -0.51 4.94
N CYS A 104 -1.77 0.67 5.13
CA CYS A 104 -2.05 1.56 6.26
C CYS A 104 -2.76 2.81 5.75
N MET A 105 -3.90 3.14 6.35
CA MET A 105 -4.73 4.27 5.94
C MET A 105 -5.16 5.10 7.15
N ARG A 106 -5.13 6.42 6.97
CA ARG A 106 -5.71 7.37 7.92
C ARG A 106 -6.40 8.50 7.16
N LYS A 107 -7.45 9.03 7.75
CA LYS A 107 -8.08 10.26 7.25
C LYS A 107 -7.14 11.45 7.48
N LEU A 108 -7.16 12.37 6.52
CA LEU A 108 -6.51 13.66 6.63
C LEU A 108 -7.59 14.71 6.94
N ASP A 109 -7.29 15.57 7.89
CA ASP A 109 -8.12 16.74 8.23
C ASP A 109 -7.99 17.87 7.18
#